data_AF-A0A8H8SGF3-F1
#
_entry.id   AF-A0A8H8SGF3-F1
#
_cell.length_a   1.000
_cell.length_b   1.000
_cell.length_c   1.000
_cell.angle_alpha   90.00
_cell.angle_beta   90.00
_cell.angle_gamma   90.00
#
_symmetry.space_group_name_H-M   'P 1'
#
loop_
_entity.id
_entity.type
_entity.pdbx_description
1 polymer ?
#
loop_
_entity_poly.entity_id
_entity_poly.type
_entity_poly.pdbx_seq_one_letter_code
_entity_poly.pdbx_strand_id
1 'polypeptide(L)'
;MSSISCPNNSTTDFCTQITANPDISGIGVRVAIYAQTFISMLVASWLPYHEKAFRDTSRNSYVVSGSLIIASIIAWKSGELSLFDGLIVTMLTTIMTAFVTVNGPYIRTLGLSINISNPWNFGVVQGENQGPCDVNQKTLFVVFGHSVGATSRGLRGFAIFIFGIGAISAISAFWRTIVWSLKYTFGNAQVAKDNAAVRYAKEIRRKNRGTMSTGNAQHITRYGGMVGAIYMIVTTEQIVKRNPGVKDDLDKWTYGQTITLIMLGQQIMDCFSYFKEYIIERHRELERERRRNATA
;
A
#
# COMPACT_ATOMS: atom_id res chain seq x y z
N MET A 1 -31.28 11.41 44.92
CA MET A 1 -30.22 11.64 43.92
C MET A 1 -29.40 10.37 43.82
N SER A 2 -29.68 9.54 42.83
CA SER A 2 -28.97 8.28 42.61
C SER A 2 -27.64 8.59 41.96
N SER A 3 -26.54 8.33 42.66
CA SER A 3 -25.19 8.42 42.11
C SER A 3 -25.05 7.41 40.98
N ILE A 4 -24.93 7.89 39.75
CA ILE A 4 -24.53 7.10 38.60
C ILE A 4 -23.08 6.69 38.85
N SER A 5 -22.87 5.47 39.34
CA SER A 5 -21.56 4.85 39.41
C SER A 5 -21.17 4.45 37.99
N CYS A 6 -20.23 5.17 37.39
CA CYS A 6 -19.58 4.69 36.17
C CYS A 6 -18.96 3.31 36.48
N PRO A 7 -19.20 2.29 35.64
CA PRO A 7 -18.52 1.01 35.82
C PRO A 7 -17.01 1.26 35.81
N ASN A 8 -16.31 0.70 36.79
CA ASN A 8 -14.85 0.74 36.83
C ASN A 8 -14.33 0.29 35.47
N ASN A 9 -13.74 1.23 34.71
CA ASN A 9 -13.03 0.92 33.48
C ASN A 9 -11.97 -0.11 33.86
N SER A 10 -12.21 -1.38 33.55
CA SER A 10 -11.18 -2.40 33.55
C SER A 10 -10.16 -1.94 32.52
N THR A 11 -9.10 -1.29 32.99
CA THR A 11 -7.94 -0.94 32.18
C THR A 11 -7.47 -2.25 31.53
N THR A 12 -7.68 -2.37 30.23
CA THR A 12 -7.21 -3.52 29.45
C THR A 12 -5.70 -3.59 29.61
N ASP A 13 -5.23 -4.64 30.29
CA ASP A 13 -3.80 -4.82 30.50
C ASP A 13 -3.17 -5.36 29.21
N PHE A 14 -2.65 -4.44 28.39
CA PHE A 14 -1.93 -4.71 27.14
C PHE A 14 -0.71 -5.62 27.33
N CYS A 15 -0.27 -5.86 28.58
CA CYS A 15 0.84 -6.74 28.90
C CYS A 15 0.43 -8.19 29.20
N THR A 16 -0.87 -8.50 29.29
CA THR A 16 -1.38 -9.86 29.51
C THR A 16 -2.17 -10.43 28.33
N GLN A 17 -2.84 -9.59 27.54
CA GLN A 17 -3.62 -10.01 26.38
C GLN A 17 -3.24 -9.23 25.11
N ILE A 18 -3.24 -9.91 23.97
CA ILE A 18 -3.11 -9.26 22.65
C ILE A 18 -4.45 -8.57 22.36
N THR A 19 -4.51 -7.26 22.57
CA THR A 19 -5.64 -6.43 22.16
C THR A 19 -5.40 -5.90 20.74
N ALA A 20 -6.39 -5.99 19.86
CA ALA A 20 -6.30 -5.45 18.51
C ALA A 20 -7.20 -4.22 18.35
N ASN A 21 -6.72 -3.20 17.63
CA ASN A 21 -7.53 -2.02 17.35
C ASN A 21 -8.33 -2.21 16.05
N PRO A 22 -9.67 -2.34 16.10
CA PRO A 22 -10.50 -2.56 14.92
C PRO A 22 -10.45 -1.42 13.90
N ASP A 23 -10.15 -0.18 14.29
CA ASP A 23 -10.00 0.93 13.33
C ASP A 23 -8.70 0.87 12.53
N ILE A 24 -7.72 0.08 12.97
CA ILE A 24 -6.40 -0.05 12.34
C ILE A 24 -6.29 -1.38 11.61
N SER A 25 -6.58 -2.47 12.30
CA SER A 25 -6.37 -3.84 11.81
C SER A 25 -7.66 -4.57 11.50
N GLY A 26 -8.83 -3.96 11.74
CA GLY A 26 -10.14 -4.60 11.59
C GLY A 26 -10.52 -4.99 10.16
N ILE A 27 -11.52 -5.87 10.06
CA ILE A 27 -11.87 -6.53 8.81
C ILE A 27 -12.21 -5.55 7.68
N GLY A 28 -12.91 -4.45 7.97
CA GLY A 28 -13.25 -3.43 6.97
C GLY A 28 -12.02 -2.76 6.34
N VAL A 29 -11.01 -2.41 7.15
CA VAL A 29 -9.75 -1.82 6.66
C VAL A 29 -9.01 -2.80 5.77
N ARG A 30 -8.88 -4.06 6.22
CA ARG A 30 -8.16 -5.11 5.46
C ARG A 30 -8.83 -5.37 4.11
N VAL A 31 -10.14 -5.63 4.12
CA VAL A 31 -10.93 -5.86 2.89
C VAL A 31 -10.84 -4.67 1.94
N ALA A 32 -10.93 -3.44 2.46
CA ALA A 32 -10.80 -2.24 1.64
C ALA A 32 -9.44 -2.18 0.95
N ILE A 33 -8.34 -2.36 1.69
CA ILE A 33 -6.98 -2.29 1.13
C ILE A 33 -6.73 -3.43 0.13
N TYR A 34 -7.24 -4.63 0.38
CA TYR A 34 -7.16 -5.76 -0.56
C TYR A 34 -7.88 -5.44 -1.87
N ALA A 35 -9.12 -4.98 -1.79
CA ALA A 35 -9.92 -4.62 -2.95
C ALA A 35 -9.29 -3.45 -3.71
N GLN A 36 -8.84 -2.40 -3.02
CA GLN A 36 -8.17 -1.26 -3.63
C GLN A 36 -6.90 -1.69 -4.37
N THR A 37 -6.04 -2.49 -3.75
CA THR A 37 -4.81 -2.97 -4.39
C THR A 37 -5.12 -3.81 -5.61
N PHE A 38 -6.13 -4.69 -5.52
CA PHE A 38 -6.55 -5.53 -6.62
C PHE A 38 -7.12 -4.72 -7.80
N ILE A 39 -7.96 -3.72 -7.52
CA ILE A 39 -8.50 -2.80 -8.53
C ILE A 39 -7.37 -2.01 -9.19
N SER A 40 -6.45 -1.44 -8.40
CA SER A 40 -5.27 -0.74 -8.92
C SER A 40 -4.48 -1.63 -9.88
N MET A 41 -4.36 -2.91 -9.53
CA MET A 41 -3.68 -3.90 -10.34
C MET A 41 -4.41 -4.26 -11.63
N LEU A 42 -5.73 -4.40 -11.57
CA LEU A 42 -6.56 -4.61 -12.76
C LEU A 42 -6.46 -3.43 -13.71
N VAL A 43 -6.57 -2.20 -13.21
CA VAL A 43 -6.45 -0.97 -14.00
C VAL A 43 -5.07 -0.89 -14.66
N ALA A 44 -3.99 -1.12 -13.91
CA ALA A 44 -2.63 -1.09 -14.47
C ALA A 44 -2.40 -2.18 -15.54
N SER A 45 -3.03 -3.34 -15.38
CA SER A 45 -2.88 -4.46 -16.30
C SER A 45 -3.72 -4.30 -17.58
N TRP A 46 -4.95 -3.80 -17.46
CA TRP A 46 -5.91 -3.69 -18.57
C TRP A 46 -5.84 -2.35 -19.30
N LEU A 47 -5.45 -1.27 -18.62
CA LEU A 47 -5.39 0.09 -19.15
C LEU A 47 -3.96 0.67 -19.13
N PRO A 48 -2.96 -0.01 -19.72
CA PRO A 48 -1.55 0.40 -19.61
C PRO A 48 -1.24 1.74 -20.29
N TYR A 49 -2.13 2.30 -21.10
CA TYR A 49 -1.90 3.57 -21.79
C TYR A 49 -2.63 4.76 -21.15
N HIS A 50 -3.48 4.53 -20.14
CA HIS A 50 -4.16 5.61 -19.41
C HIS A 50 -3.38 6.01 -18.15
N GLU A 51 -2.36 6.87 -18.34
CA GLU A 51 -1.56 7.40 -17.22
C GLU A 51 -2.40 8.12 -16.17
N LYS A 52 -3.46 8.81 -16.60
CA LYS A 52 -4.40 9.49 -15.70
C LYS A 52 -5.09 8.49 -14.78
N ALA A 53 -5.60 7.38 -15.33
CA ALA A 53 -6.28 6.34 -14.56
C ALA A 53 -5.34 5.72 -13.52
N PHE A 54 -4.12 5.39 -13.92
CA PHE A 54 -3.12 4.84 -13.01
C PHE A 54 -2.76 5.83 -11.89
N ARG A 55 -2.53 7.10 -12.24
CA ARG A 55 -2.15 8.14 -11.27
C ARG A 55 -3.25 8.39 -10.25
N ASP A 56 -4.49 8.56 -10.70
CA ASP A 56 -5.62 8.89 -9.84
C ASP A 56 -5.94 7.71 -8.91
N THR A 57 -5.88 6.48 -9.43
CA THR A 57 -6.03 5.24 -8.66
C THR A 57 -4.91 5.08 -7.62
N SER A 58 -3.66 5.33 -8.01
CA SER A 58 -2.51 5.28 -7.09
C SER A 58 -2.61 6.33 -5.99
N ARG A 59 -3.11 7.55 -6.31
CA ARG A 59 -3.31 8.62 -5.32
C ARG A 59 -4.24 8.17 -4.20
N ASN A 60 -5.35 7.53 -4.52
CA ASN A 60 -6.28 7.04 -3.50
C ASN A 60 -5.62 6.02 -2.58
N SER A 61 -4.92 5.04 -3.16
CA SER A 61 -4.15 4.05 -2.40
C SER A 61 -3.10 4.71 -1.48
N TYR A 62 -2.42 5.77 -1.93
CA TYR A 62 -1.47 6.48 -1.05
C TYR A 62 -2.12 7.23 0.09
N VAL A 63 -3.26 7.88 -0.15
CA VAL A 63 -3.97 8.58 0.92
C VAL A 63 -4.38 7.57 1.99
N VAL A 64 -4.96 6.43 1.60
CA VAL A 64 -5.34 5.36 2.54
C VAL A 64 -4.13 4.80 3.28
N SER A 65 -3.06 4.45 2.57
CA SER A 65 -1.83 3.93 3.20
C SER A 65 -1.20 4.96 4.15
N GLY A 66 -1.18 6.24 3.77
CA GLY A 66 -0.65 7.33 4.58
C GLY A 66 -1.49 7.59 5.83
N SER A 67 -2.82 7.61 5.69
CA SER A 67 -3.76 7.71 6.79
C SER A 67 -3.60 6.55 7.78
N LEU A 68 -3.42 5.33 7.29
CA LEU A 68 -3.18 4.16 8.16
C LEU A 68 -1.86 4.27 8.92
N ILE A 69 -0.79 4.72 8.26
CA ILE A 69 0.51 4.97 8.92
C ILE A 69 0.35 6.04 10.01
N ILE A 70 -0.29 7.18 9.71
CA ILE A 70 -0.49 8.25 10.68
C ILE A 70 -1.34 7.76 11.86
N ALA A 71 -2.43 7.05 11.60
CA ALA A 71 -3.27 6.46 12.64
C ALA A 71 -2.47 5.49 13.53
N SER A 72 -1.62 4.65 12.93
CA SER A 72 -0.74 3.74 13.67
C SER A 72 0.29 4.47 14.54
N ILE A 73 0.86 5.59 14.05
CA ILE A 73 1.81 6.40 14.82
C ILE A 73 1.10 7.08 16.01
N ILE A 74 -0.10 7.61 15.80
CA ILE A 74 -0.90 8.22 16.86
C ILE A 74 -1.25 7.17 17.91
N ALA A 75 -1.79 6.02 17.51
CA ALA A 75 -2.13 4.92 18.42
C ALA A 75 -0.89 4.41 19.18
N TRP A 76 0.27 4.35 18.51
CA TRP A 76 1.53 4.00 19.15
C TRP A 76 1.92 5.00 20.23
N LYS A 77 1.80 6.30 19.96
CA LYS A 77 2.09 7.36 20.95
C LYS A 77 1.09 7.40 22.10
N SER A 78 -0.15 7.00 21.87
CA SER A 78 -1.17 6.85 22.92
C SER A 78 -0.99 5.58 23.76
N GLY A 79 -0.08 4.67 23.38
CA GLY A 79 0.07 3.38 24.05
C GLY A 79 -1.04 2.37 23.74
N GLU A 80 -1.83 2.62 22.71
CA GLU A 80 -2.98 1.81 22.29
C GLU A 80 -2.66 0.86 21.13
N LEU A 81 -1.44 0.91 20.58
CA LEU A 81 -1.02 0.08 19.47
C LEU A 81 -0.32 -1.19 19.96
N SER A 82 -0.91 -2.34 19.66
CA SER A 82 -0.25 -3.63 19.88
C SER A 82 0.82 -3.91 18.82
N LEU A 83 1.78 -4.80 19.15
CA LEU A 83 2.72 -5.34 18.18
C LEU A 83 2.00 -5.99 16.99
N PHE A 84 0.88 -6.66 17.27
CA PHE A 84 0.03 -7.28 16.26
C PHE A 84 -0.51 -6.24 15.25
N ASP A 85 -1.07 -5.12 15.73
CA ASP A 85 -1.56 -4.05 14.86
C ASP A 85 -0.44 -3.47 13.99
N GLY A 86 0.74 -3.26 14.58
CA GLY A 86 1.93 -2.81 13.85
C GLY A 86 2.36 -3.77 12.73
N LEU A 87 2.27 -5.09 12.96
CA LEU A 87 2.54 -6.10 11.95
C LEU A 87 1.51 -6.06 10.82
N ILE A 88 0.22 -6.00 11.15
CA ILE A 88 -0.86 -5.93 10.15
C ILE A 88 -0.73 -4.67 9.31
N VAL A 89 -0.54 -3.50 9.93
CA VAL A 89 -0.31 -2.24 9.20
C VAL A 89 0.88 -2.37 8.26
N THR A 90 1.99 -2.93 8.73
CA THR A 90 3.19 -3.11 7.90
C THR A 90 2.95 -4.03 6.71
N MET A 91 2.19 -5.12 6.89
CA MET A 91 1.83 -6.02 5.80
C MET A 91 0.92 -5.31 4.78
N LEU A 92 -0.08 -4.57 5.24
CA LEU A 92 -1.03 -3.83 4.40
C LEU A 92 -0.32 -2.72 3.59
N THR A 93 0.53 -1.91 4.23
CA THR A 93 1.29 -0.86 3.54
C THR A 93 2.30 -1.45 2.55
N THR A 94 2.90 -2.60 2.88
CA THR A 94 3.84 -3.29 1.99
C THR A 94 3.13 -3.83 0.75
N ILE A 95 1.91 -4.36 0.87
CA ILE A 95 1.09 -4.79 -0.28
C ILE A 95 0.87 -3.61 -1.25
N MET A 96 0.41 -2.47 -0.72
CA MET A 96 0.13 -1.28 -1.52
C MET A 96 1.41 -0.72 -2.17
N THR A 97 2.53 -0.71 -1.43
CA THR A 97 3.82 -0.23 -1.94
C THR A 97 4.40 -1.16 -3.00
N ALA A 98 4.37 -2.48 -2.78
CA ALA A 98 4.89 -3.46 -3.72
C ALA A 98 4.18 -3.39 -5.08
N PHE A 99 2.86 -3.13 -5.07
CA PHE A 99 2.12 -2.88 -6.29
C PHE A 99 2.66 -1.67 -7.06
N VAL A 100 2.85 -0.55 -6.37
CA VAL A 100 3.37 0.68 -6.98
C VAL A 100 4.75 0.42 -7.58
N THR A 101 5.68 -0.18 -6.83
CA THR A 101 7.08 -0.34 -7.23
C THR A 101 7.23 -1.22 -8.47
N VAL A 102 6.44 -2.29 -8.56
CA VAL A 102 6.39 -3.17 -9.74
C VAL A 102 5.90 -2.44 -10.99
N ASN A 103 5.06 -1.41 -10.82
CA ASN A 103 4.59 -0.53 -11.89
C ASN A 103 5.50 0.71 -12.11
N GLY A 104 6.80 0.55 -11.79
CA GLY A 104 7.93 1.47 -11.98
C GLY A 104 7.87 2.53 -13.07
N PRO A 105 7.44 2.23 -14.31
CA PRO A 105 7.37 3.20 -15.39
C PRO A 105 6.50 4.44 -15.08
N TYR A 106 5.52 4.32 -14.18
CA TYR A 106 4.63 5.43 -13.80
C TYR A 106 5.09 6.18 -12.53
N ILE A 107 6.18 5.72 -11.88
CA ILE A 107 6.68 6.25 -10.59
C ILE A 107 7.48 7.55 -10.74
N ARG A 108 7.86 7.96 -11.97
CA ARG A 108 8.66 9.19 -12.15
C ARG A 108 7.99 10.47 -11.63
N THR A 109 6.70 10.45 -11.33
CA THR A 109 5.94 11.58 -10.77
C THR A 109 5.55 11.41 -9.30
N LEU A 110 5.84 10.28 -8.65
CA LEU A 110 5.25 9.90 -7.36
C LEU A 110 6.31 9.53 -6.31
N GLY A 111 7.43 10.26 -6.28
CA GLY A 111 8.60 10.01 -5.42
C GLY A 111 8.40 10.20 -3.91
N LEU A 112 7.22 9.88 -3.38
CA LEU A 112 6.86 10.05 -1.96
C LEU A 112 6.05 8.88 -1.38
N SER A 113 6.08 7.68 -1.98
CA SER A 113 5.62 6.48 -1.28
C SER A 113 6.69 6.07 -0.26
N ILE A 114 6.82 6.87 0.80
CA ILE A 114 7.65 6.49 1.93
C ILE A 114 6.91 5.32 2.57
N ASN A 115 7.33 4.10 2.28
CA ASN A 115 6.98 2.96 3.10
C ASN A 115 7.69 3.20 4.43
N ILE A 116 7.07 4.02 5.31
CA ILE A 116 7.44 4.17 6.71
C ILE A 116 6.96 2.92 7.45
N SER A 117 7.18 1.74 6.87
CA SER A 117 7.24 0.49 7.61
C SER A 117 8.47 0.61 8.49
N ASN A 118 8.27 1.24 9.64
CA ASN A 118 9.34 1.51 10.57
C ASN A 118 9.87 0.16 11.05
N PRO A 119 11.15 -0.18 10.83
CA PRO A 119 11.72 -1.43 11.35
C PRO A 119 11.58 -1.55 12.88
N TRP A 120 11.27 -0.45 13.58
CA TRP A 120 10.93 -0.45 15.00
C TRP A 120 9.72 -1.33 15.36
N ASN A 121 8.79 -1.58 14.42
CA ASN A 121 7.66 -2.48 14.65
C ASN A 121 8.10 -3.95 14.83
N PHE A 122 9.27 -4.36 14.33
CA PHE A 122 9.79 -5.73 14.52
C PHE A 122 10.65 -5.83 15.79
N GLY A 123 10.00 -5.67 16.95
CA GLY A 123 10.57 -6.03 18.25
C GLY A 123 11.47 -4.98 18.90
N VAL A 124 11.26 -3.68 18.64
CA VAL A 124 11.96 -2.58 19.35
C VAL A 124 11.02 -1.77 20.25
N VAL A 125 9.70 -1.96 20.17
CA VAL A 125 8.76 -1.33 21.11
C VAL A 125 8.74 -2.09 22.43
N GLN A 126 9.86 -2.06 23.15
CA GLN A 126 9.81 -2.06 24.61
C GLN A 126 9.94 -0.59 24.99
N GLY A 127 8.83 0.03 25.40
CA GLY A 127 8.94 1.34 26.04
C GLY A 127 9.91 1.18 27.21
N GLU A 128 10.89 2.08 27.32
CA GLU A 128 11.96 2.05 28.34
C GLU A 128 11.42 1.96 29.78
N ASN A 129 10.13 2.25 29.97
CA ASN A 129 9.42 2.21 31.27
C ASN A 129 8.38 1.10 31.42
N GLN A 130 8.17 0.25 30.40
CA GLN A 130 7.27 -0.90 30.49
C GLN A 130 8.14 -2.14 30.75
N GLY A 131 7.93 -2.78 31.89
CA GLY A 131 8.60 -4.05 32.24
C GLY A 131 8.42 -5.11 31.14
N PRO A 132 9.07 -6.28 31.27
CA PRO A 132 9.01 -7.34 30.26
C PRO A 132 7.57 -7.83 30.05
N CYS A 133 6.84 -7.23 29.10
CA CYS A 133 5.49 -7.63 28.75
C CYS A 133 5.56 -8.89 27.88
N ASP A 134 5.04 -9.99 28.42
CA ASP A 134 5.07 -11.33 27.84
C ASP A 134 4.25 -11.45 26.53
N VAL A 135 3.25 -10.58 26.36
CA VAL A 135 2.35 -10.55 25.19
C VAL A 135 3.08 -10.39 23.86
N ASN A 136 4.16 -9.60 23.82
CA ASN A 136 4.94 -9.43 22.59
C ASN A 136 5.63 -10.73 22.15
N GLN A 137 5.97 -11.61 23.09
CA GLN A 137 6.57 -12.92 22.78
C GLN A 137 5.54 -13.93 22.25
N LYS A 138 4.27 -13.76 22.64
CA LYS A 138 3.15 -14.59 22.19
C LYS A 138 2.63 -14.22 20.80
N THR A 139 3.00 -13.04 20.29
CA THR A 139 2.58 -12.62 18.94
C THR A 139 3.26 -13.47 17.88
N LEU A 140 2.45 -14.14 17.06
CA LEU A 140 2.88 -15.03 16.01
C LEU A 140 2.86 -14.30 14.66
N PHE A 141 3.95 -14.41 13.92
CA PHE A 141 4.04 -14.06 12.51
C PHE A 141 3.94 -15.34 11.66
N VAL A 142 3.54 -15.23 10.40
CA VAL A 142 3.42 -16.38 9.51
C VAL A 142 4.33 -16.22 8.31
N VAL A 143 5.15 -17.24 8.04
CA VAL A 143 6.05 -17.28 6.88
C VAL A 143 5.82 -18.60 6.15
N PHE A 144 5.39 -18.54 4.89
CA PHE A 144 5.07 -19.73 4.09
C PHE A 144 4.15 -20.74 4.82
N GLY A 145 3.16 -20.24 5.56
CA GLY A 145 2.25 -21.10 6.32
C GLY A 145 2.82 -21.66 7.62
N HIS A 146 4.05 -21.33 8.03
CA HIS A 146 4.61 -21.69 9.33
C HIS A 146 4.53 -20.53 10.31
N SER A 147 4.11 -20.81 11.55
CA SER A 147 4.07 -19.81 12.63
C SER A 147 5.46 -19.63 13.20
N VAL A 148 5.92 -18.38 13.26
CA VAL A 148 7.20 -17.99 13.83
C VAL A 148 6.95 -16.86 14.82
N GLY A 149 7.61 -16.87 15.98
CA GLY A 149 7.49 -15.75 16.91
C GLY A 149 7.90 -14.43 16.24
N ALA A 150 7.07 -13.39 16.37
CA ALA A 150 7.33 -12.08 15.76
C ALA A 150 8.65 -11.45 16.23
N THR A 151 9.10 -11.81 17.43
CA THR A 151 10.35 -11.36 18.06
C THR A 151 11.56 -12.24 17.73
N SER A 152 11.41 -13.25 16.87
CA SER A 152 12.52 -14.12 16.50
C SER A 152 13.65 -13.34 15.81
N ARG A 153 14.90 -13.62 16.21
CA ARG A 153 16.09 -12.93 15.68
C ARG A 153 16.21 -13.04 14.15
N GLY A 154 15.88 -14.21 13.60
CA GLY A 154 15.92 -14.46 12.16
C GLY A 154 14.91 -13.61 11.37
N LEU A 155 13.64 -13.59 11.82
CA LEU A 155 12.60 -12.77 11.18
C LEU A 155 12.94 -11.28 11.25
N ARG A 156 13.43 -10.81 12.41
CA ARG A 156 13.86 -9.42 12.59
C ARG A 156 15.01 -9.05 11.65
N GLY A 157 16.04 -9.89 11.55
CA GLY A 157 17.15 -9.67 10.63
C GLY A 157 16.69 -9.60 9.17
N PHE A 158 15.83 -10.52 8.76
CA PHE A 158 15.23 -10.51 7.43
C PHE A 158 14.39 -9.26 7.16
N ALA A 159 13.53 -8.87 8.11
CA ALA A 159 12.71 -7.67 8.00
C ALA A 159 13.57 -6.42 7.84
N ILE A 160 14.59 -6.23 8.71
CA ILE A 160 15.52 -5.10 8.62
C ILE A 160 16.23 -5.07 7.27
N PHE A 161 16.64 -6.21 6.74
CA PHE A 161 17.28 -6.30 5.42
C PHE A 161 16.34 -5.85 4.29
N ILE A 162 15.13 -6.40 4.23
CA ILE A 162 14.13 -6.06 3.20
C ILE A 162 13.73 -4.59 3.30
N PHE A 163 13.45 -4.09 4.51
CA PHE A 163 13.11 -2.69 4.73
C PHE A 163 14.30 -1.76 4.47
N GLY A 164 15.53 -2.20 4.70
CA GLY A 164 16.74 -1.46 4.36
C GLY A 164 16.86 -1.20 2.85
N ILE A 165 16.61 -2.22 2.02
CA ILE A 165 16.58 -2.08 0.56
C ILE A 165 15.46 -1.11 0.13
N GLY A 166 14.28 -1.24 0.74
CA GLY A 166 13.16 -0.33 0.52
C GLY A 166 13.50 1.11 0.89
N ALA A 167 14.14 1.32 2.03
CA ALA A 167 14.54 2.62 2.54
C ALA A 167 15.57 3.31 1.63
N ILE A 168 16.58 2.58 1.14
CA ILE A 168 17.55 3.13 0.18
C ILE A 168 16.84 3.59 -1.09
N SER A 169 15.89 2.80 -1.59
CA SER A 169 15.09 3.15 -2.77
C SER A 169 14.23 4.39 -2.52
N ALA A 170 13.60 4.49 -1.35
CA ALA A 170 12.79 5.64 -0.94
C ALA A 170 13.64 6.91 -0.79
N ILE A 171 14.79 6.84 -0.14
CA ILE A 171 15.73 7.96 0.02
C ILE A 171 16.22 8.43 -1.36
N SER A 172 16.54 7.51 -2.27
CA SER A 172 16.94 7.85 -3.64
C SER A 172 15.82 8.58 -4.39
N ALA A 173 14.58 8.09 -4.30
CA ALA A 173 13.42 8.73 -4.92
C ALA A 173 13.16 10.12 -4.32
N PHE A 174 13.21 10.24 -3.00
CA PHE A 174 13.04 11.49 -2.28
C PHE A 174 14.09 12.53 -2.68
N TRP A 175 15.37 12.12 -2.72
CA TRP A 175 16.45 12.99 -3.16
C TRP A 175 16.26 13.49 -4.59
N ARG A 176 15.80 12.61 -5.50
CA ARG A 176 15.47 13.01 -6.88
C ARG A 176 14.34 14.03 -6.92
N THR A 177 13.30 13.85 -6.10
CA THR A 177 12.19 14.82 -5.98
C THR A 177 12.70 16.15 -5.45
N ILE A 178 13.53 16.17 -4.40
CA ILE A 178 14.13 17.40 -3.87
C ILE A 178 14.93 18.12 -4.96
N VAL A 179 15.84 17.42 -5.63
CA VAL A 179 16.67 18.01 -6.70
C VAL A 179 15.80 18.56 -7.83
N TRP A 180 14.70 17.86 -8.18
CA TRP A 180 13.76 18.33 -9.18
C TRP A 180 13.02 19.59 -8.72
N SER A 181 12.49 19.60 -7.50
CA SER A 181 11.80 20.75 -6.91
C SER A 181 12.73 21.95 -6.80
N LEU A 182 13.97 21.78 -6.33
CA LEU A 182 14.97 22.85 -6.27
C LEU A 182 15.27 23.42 -7.66
N LYS A 183 15.43 22.56 -8.67
CA LYS A 183 15.61 23.02 -10.06
C LYS A 183 14.39 23.75 -10.60
N TYR A 184 13.19 23.37 -10.17
CA TYR A 184 11.95 24.04 -10.54
C TYR A 184 11.79 25.40 -9.86
N THR A 185 12.18 25.52 -8.58
CA THR A 185 12.08 26.78 -7.84
C THR A 185 13.17 27.79 -8.21
N PHE A 186 14.40 27.33 -8.44
CA PHE A 186 15.55 28.20 -8.76
C PHE A 186 15.81 28.35 -10.26
N GLY A 187 15.28 27.45 -11.09
CA GLY A 187 15.39 27.52 -12.55
C GLY A 187 14.15 28.14 -13.20
N ASN A 188 14.25 28.44 -14.50
CA ASN A 188 13.09 28.86 -15.26
C ASN A 188 12.12 27.67 -15.41
N ALA A 189 10.95 27.75 -14.75
CA ALA A 189 9.95 26.68 -14.69
C ALA A 189 9.57 26.14 -16.07
N GLN A 190 9.61 27.00 -17.10
CA GLN A 190 9.33 26.62 -18.47
C GLN A 190 10.39 25.65 -19.02
N VAL A 191 11.67 25.95 -18.81
CA VAL A 191 12.80 25.11 -19.23
C VAL A 191 12.79 23.75 -18.51
N ALA A 192 12.35 23.72 -17.25
CA ALA A 192 12.20 22.47 -16.50
C ALA A 192 11.08 21.59 -17.08
N LYS A 193 9.92 22.19 -17.42
CA LYS A 193 8.79 21.50 -18.06
C LYS A 193 9.16 20.98 -19.45
N ASP A 194 9.81 21.80 -20.27
CA ASP A 194 10.19 21.42 -21.64
C ASP A 194 11.21 20.28 -21.64
N ASN A 195 12.22 20.35 -20.77
CA ASN A 195 13.19 19.27 -20.63
C ASN A 195 12.56 17.95 -20.14
N ALA A 196 11.57 18.04 -19.25
CA ALA A 196 10.83 16.86 -18.79
C ALA A 196 10.00 16.26 -19.94
N ALA A 197 9.30 17.10 -20.71
CA ALA A 197 8.51 16.68 -21.87
C ALA A 197 9.39 16.04 -22.96
N VAL A 198 10.57 16.62 -23.26
CA VAL A 198 11.52 16.06 -24.23
C VAL A 198 12.08 14.72 -23.78
N ARG A 199 12.47 14.58 -22.50
CA ARG A 199 12.93 13.29 -21.96
C ARG A 199 11.84 12.24 -22.04
N TYR A 200 10.62 12.61 -21.69
CA TYR A 200 9.46 11.72 -21.75
C TYR A 200 9.17 11.26 -23.19
N ALA A 201 9.17 12.19 -24.16
CA ALA A 201 9.00 11.87 -25.57
C ALA A 201 10.12 10.94 -26.11
N LYS A 202 11.37 11.15 -25.66
CA LYS A 202 12.51 10.28 -26.01
C LYS A 202 12.38 8.87 -25.43
N GLU A 203 11.87 8.75 -24.20
CA GLU A 203 11.62 7.47 -23.55
C GLU A 203 10.55 6.67 -24.30
N ILE A 204 9.42 7.31 -24.67
CA ILE A 204 8.37 6.70 -25.49
C ILE A 204 8.95 6.21 -26.83
N ARG A 205 9.74 7.05 -27.51
CA ARG A 205 10.36 6.68 -28.79
C ARG A 205 11.33 5.50 -28.66
N ARG A 206 12.11 5.42 -27.57
CA ARG A 206 12.97 4.26 -27.29
C ARG A 206 12.15 3.00 -27.06
N LYS A 207 11.05 3.09 -26.30
CA LYS A 207 10.16 1.96 -26.01
C LYS A 207 9.45 1.45 -27.28
N ASN A 208 9.10 2.34 -28.20
CA ASN A 208 8.51 2.02 -29.51
C ASN A 208 9.54 1.52 -30.55
N ARG A 209 10.84 1.80 -30.38
CA ARG A 209 11.90 1.24 -31.26
C ARG A 209 12.43 -0.11 -30.78
N GLY A 210 12.33 -0.43 -29.49
CA GLY A 210 12.81 -1.69 -28.90
C GLY A 210 11.81 -2.85 -28.92
N THR A 211 10.64 -2.67 -29.54
CA THR A 211 9.44 -3.52 -29.33
C THR A 211 9.48 -4.90 -29.99
N MET A 212 10.59 -5.31 -30.62
CA MET A 212 10.72 -6.67 -31.16
C MET A 212 11.49 -7.67 -30.28
N SER A 213 12.19 -7.25 -29.20
CA SER A 213 12.98 -8.21 -28.39
C SER A 213 12.61 -8.25 -26.89
N THR A 214 11.91 -7.24 -26.34
CA THR A 214 11.68 -7.11 -24.89
C THR A 214 10.23 -7.33 -24.42
N GLY A 215 9.35 -7.87 -25.28
CA GLY A 215 7.93 -8.10 -24.95
C GLY A 215 7.73 -9.03 -23.76
N ASN A 216 8.50 -10.12 -23.66
CA ASN A 216 8.29 -11.14 -22.62
C ASN A 216 8.66 -10.64 -21.21
N ALA A 217 9.66 -9.77 -21.08
CA ALA A 217 10.08 -9.24 -19.77
C ALA A 217 9.06 -8.25 -19.15
N GLN A 218 8.30 -7.53 -19.99
CA GLN A 218 7.28 -6.58 -19.50
C GLN A 218 5.99 -7.26 -19.03
N HIS A 219 5.64 -8.43 -19.58
CA HIS A 219 4.47 -9.20 -19.11
C HIS A 219 4.75 -9.90 -17.77
N ILE A 220 5.96 -10.41 -17.57
CA ILE A 220 6.36 -11.08 -16.32
C ILE A 220 6.30 -10.11 -15.13
N THR A 221 6.73 -8.85 -15.30
CA THR A 221 6.67 -7.86 -14.22
C THR A 221 5.24 -7.45 -13.88
N ARG A 222 4.32 -7.37 -14.87
CA ARG A 222 2.91 -7.02 -14.62
C ARG A 222 2.20 -8.01 -13.72
N TYR A 223 2.37 -9.31 -13.94
CA TYR A 223 1.70 -10.34 -13.13
C TYR A 223 2.51 -10.74 -11.89
N GLY A 224 3.82 -10.51 -11.86
CA GLY A 224 4.67 -10.82 -10.70
C GLY A 224 4.22 -10.10 -9.42
N GLY A 225 3.74 -8.86 -9.54
CA GLY A 225 3.16 -8.12 -8.41
C GLY A 225 1.91 -8.79 -7.83
N MET A 226 1.16 -9.55 -8.62
CA MET A 226 -0.12 -10.16 -8.23
C MET A 226 0.14 -11.34 -7.31
N VAL A 227 1.12 -12.18 -7.67
CA VAL A 227 1.55 -13.32 -6.85
C VAL A 227 2.05 -12.82 -5.49
N GLY A 228 2.86 -11.76 -5.49
CA GLY A 228 3.32 -11.11 -4.25
C GLY A 228 2.17 -10.56 -3.41
N ALA A 229 1.22 -9.85 -4.02
CA ALA A 229 0.05 -9.32 -3.31
C ALA A 229 -0.82 -10.44 -2.72
N ILE A 230 -1.11 -11.50 -3.47
CA ILE A 230 -1.87 -12.67 -2.99
C ILE A 230 -1.15 -13.33 -1.81
N TYR A 231 0.15 -13.56 -1.92
CA TYR A 231 0.95 -14.12 -0.83
C TYR A 231 0.84 -13.28 0.44
N MET A 232 0.95 -11.96 0.31
CA MET A 232 0.88 -11.04 1.44
C MET A 232 -0.54 -10.96 2.05
N ILE A 233 -1.60 -10.99 1.24
CA ILE A 233 -3.00 -11.07 1.70
C ILE A 233 -3.19 -12.35 2.52
N VAL A 234 -2.83 -13.50 1.95
CA VAL A 234 -2.94 -14.81 2.62
C VAL A 234 -2.14 -14.82 3.92
N THR A 235 -0.92 -14.29 3.90
CA THR A 235 -0.07 -14.20 5.08
C THR A 235 -0.71 -13.32 6.16
N THR A 236 -1.27 -12.17 5.78
CA THR A 236 -1.95 -11.26 6.71
C THR A 236 -3.14 -11.93 7.38
N GLU A 237 -4.00 -12.61 6.62
CA GLU A 237 -5.15 -13.33 7.19
C GLU A 237 -4.73 -14.55 8.03
N GLN A 238 -3.61 -15.20 7.69
CA GLN A 238 -3.06 -16.25 8.55
C GLN A 238 -2.49 -15.69 9.86
N ILE A 239 -1.87 -14.51 9.86
CA ILE A 239 -1.45 -13.82 11.09
C ILE A 239 -2.68 -13.53 11.96
N VAL A 240 -3.75 -12.98 11.40
CA VAL A 240 -5.01 -12.73 12.12
C VAL A 240 -5.57 -14.02 12.72
N LYS A 241 -5.65 -15.10 11.93
CA LYS A 241 -6.27 -16.36 12.37
C LYS A 241 -5.48 -17.09 13.47
N ARG A 242 -4.15 -16.93 13.50
CA ARG A 242 -3.27 -17.72 14.39
C ARG A 242 -2.93 -17.04 15.71
N ASN A 243 -3.18 -15.74 15.83
CA ASN A 243 -3.04 -15.05 17.12
C ASN A 243 -4.34 -15.25 17.92
N PRO A 244 -4.29 -15.87 19.11
CA PRO A 244 -5.50 -16.10 19.90
C PRO A 244 -6.03 -14.77 20.49
N GLY A 245 -7.35 -14.66 20.61
CA GLY A 245 -8.00 -13.54 21.29
C GLY A 245 -8.17 -12.25 20.48
N VAL A 246 -7.57 -12.13 19.28
CA VAL A 246 -7.71 -10.92 18.46
C VAL A 246 -8.94 -10.93 17.55
N LYS A 247 -9.41 -12.10 17.15
CA LYS A 247 -10.44 -12.21 16.08
C LYS A 247 -11.74 -11.52 16.47
N ASP A 248 -12.19 -11.70 17.71
CA ASP A 248 -13.44 -11.14 18.20
C ASP A 248 -13.42 -9.60 18.24
N ASP A 249 -12.23 -9.00 18.43
CA ASP A 249 -12.06 -7.56 18.35
C ASP A 249 -12.03 -7.05 16.91
N LEU A 250 -11.42 -7.82 16.00
CA LEU A 250 -11.24 -7.45 14.59
C LEU A 250 -12.52 -7.56 13.75
N ASP A 251 -13.45 -8.41 14.18
CA ASP A 251 -14.75 -8.63 13.52
C ASP A 251 -15.76 -7.52 13.87
N LYS A 252 -15.45 -6.65 14.85
CA LYS A 252 -16.29 -5.49 15.22
C LYS A 252 -16.21 -4.42 14.15
N TRP A 253 -17.38 -3.96 13.72
CA TRP A 253 -17.51 -2.86 12.77
C TRP A 253 -17.39 -1.51 13.47
N THR A 254 -16.54 -0.64 12.96
CA THR A 254 -16.29 0.69 13.52
C THR A 254 -16.46 1.80 12.48
N TYR A 255 -16.48 3.04 12.96
CA TYR A 255 -16.63 4.20 12.09
C TYR A 255 -15.44 4.38 11.14
N GLY A 256 -14.20 4.15 11.60
CA GLY A 256 -13.00 4.25 10.76
C GLY A 256 -13.00 3.25 9.60
N GLN A 257 -13.48 2.03 9.84
CA GLN A 257 -13.68 1.02 8.79
C GLN A 257 -14.67 1.49 7.71
N THR A 258 -15.74 2.17 8.11
CA THR A 258 -16.76 2.70 7.18
C THR A 258 -16.18 3.77 6.26
N ILE A 259 -15.39 4.71 6.80
CA ILE A 259 -14.70 5.72 5.98
C ILE A 259 -13.80 5.06 4.94
N THR A 260 -13.09 3.99 5.34
CA THR A 260 -12.16 3.29 4.45
C THR A 260 -12.90 2.61 3.29
N LEU A 261 -14.09 2.04 3.54
CA LEU A 261 -14.97 1.53 2.49
C LEU A 261 -15.52 2.63 1.57
N ILE A 262 -15.83 3.82 2.09
CA ILE A 262 -16.26 4.95 1.26
C ILE A 262 -15.15 5.35 0.28
N MET A 263 -13.90 5.38 0.74
CA MET A 263 -12.73 5.64 -0.13
C MET A 263 -12.52 4.54 -1.17
N LEU A 264 -12.81 3.27 -0.84
CA LEU A 264 -12.87 2.20 -1.83
C LEU A 264 -13.99 2.45 -2.86
N GLY A 265 -15.16 2.90 -2.41
CA GLY A 265 -16.29 3.22 -3.30
C GLY A 265 -15.92 4.27 -4.36
N GLN A 266 -15.18 5.31 -3.98
CA GLN A 266 -14.66 6.31 -4.90
C GLN A 266 -13.74 5.68 -5.97
N GLN A 267 -12.80 4.84 -5.55
CA GLN A 267 -11.89 4.14 -6.48
C GLN A 267 -12.63 3.21 -7.44
N ILE A 268 -13.69 2.53 -6.97
CA ILE A 268 -14.54 1.70 -7.81
C ILE A 268 -15.26 2.55 -8.88
N MET A 269 -15.84 3.69 -8.50
CA MET A 269 -16.50 4.60 -9.43
C MET A 269 -15.54 5.17 -10.49
N ASP A 270 -14.34 5.57 -10.08
CA ASP A 270 -13.30 6.04 -10.99
C ASP A 270 -12.88 4.94 -11.96
N CYS A 271 -12.65 3.73 -11.45
CA CYS A 271 -12.33 2.55 -12.25
C CYS A 271 -13.39 2.27 -13.33
N PHE A 272 -14.68 2.26 -12.95
CA PHE A 272 -15.78 2.09 -13.92
C PHE A 272 -15.81 3.20 -14.97
N SER A 273 -15.55 4.44 -14.57
CA SER A 273 -15.50 5.58 -15.49
C SER A 273 -14.39 5.42 -16.52
N TYR A 274 -13.19 5.00 -16.10
CA TYR A 274 -12.08 4.72 -17.03
C TYR A 274 -12.34 3.54 -17.95
N PHE A 275 -12.95 2.46 -17.44
CA PHE A 275 -13.32 1.33 -18.29
C PHE A 275 -14.36 1.72 -19.34
N LYS A 276 -15.35 2.52 -18.96
CA LYS A 276 -16.35 3.05 -19.89
C LYS A 276 -15.69 3.91 -20.97
N GLU A 277 -14.81 4.84 -20.58
CA GLU A 277 -14.07 5.69 -21.51
C GLU A 277 -13.23 4.87 -22.50
N TYR A 278 -12.50 3.88 -21.98
CA TYR A 278 -11.70 2.96 -22.80
C TYR A 278 -12.53 2.16 -23.81
N ILE A 279 -13.67 1.61 -23.40
CA ILE A 279 -14.57 0.85 -24.30
C ILE A 279 -15.09 1.76 -25.42
N ILE A 280 -15.49 2.99 -25.07
CA ILE A 280 -15.98 3.98 -26.05
C ILE A 280 -14.88 4.36 -27.04
N GLU A 281 -13.67 4.61 -26.56
CA GLU A 281 -12.53 4.97 -27.42
C GLU A 281 -12.17 3.84 -28.38
N ARG A 282 -12.10 2.61 -27.88
CA ARG A 282 -11.84 1.42 -28.71
C ARG A 282 -12.92 1.20 -29.78
N HIS A 283 -14.19 1.43 -29.47
CA HIS A 283 -15.25 1.38 -30.46
C HIS A 283 -15.07 2.43 -31.57
N ARG A 284 -14.69 3.66 -31.22
CA ARG A 284 -14.42 4.73 -32.19
C ARG A 284 -13.22 4.41 -33.08
N GLU A 285 -12.18 3.78 -32.54
CA GLU A 285 -11.03 3.34 -33.34
C GLU A 285 -11.42 2.29 -34.38
N LEU A 286 -12.18 1.26 -33.97
CA LEU A 286 -12.68 0.23 -34.87
C LEU A 286 -13.57 0.81 -35.98
N GLU A 287 -14.40 1.81 -35.68
CA GLU A 287 -15.19 2.51 -36.70
C GLU A 287 -14.32 3.29 -37.68
N ARG A 288 -13.25 3.95 -37.21
CA ARG A 288 -12.30 4.66 -38.08
C ARG A 288 -11.56 3.68 -38.99
N GLU A 289 -11.14 2.53 -38.49
CA GLU A 289 -10.50 1.48 -39.29
C GLU A 289 -11.45 0.93 -40.36
N ARG A 290 -12.71 0.65 -39.99
CA ARG A 290 -13.74 0.22 -40.95
C ARG A 290 -13.96 1.26 -42.06
N ARG A 291 -13.99 2.56 -41.71
CA ARG A 291 -14.11 3.63 -42.72
C ARG A 291 -12.91 3.70 -43.66
N ARG A 292 -11.69 3.56 -43.15
CA ARG A 292 -10.47 3.54 -43.99
C ARG A 292 -10.47 2.36 -44.97
N ASN A 293 -10.88 1.18 -44.50
CA ASN A 293 -10.96 -0.02 -45.33
C ASN A 293 -12.07 0.03 -46.38
N ALA A 294 -13.12 0.83 -46.17
CA ALA A 294 -14.19 1.02 -47.16
C ALA A 294 -13.83 2.04 -48.25
N THR A 295 -12.83 2.91 -48.01
CA THR A 295 -12.37 3.92 -48.97
C THR A 295 -11.14 3.51 -49.78
N ALA A 296 -10.50 2.39 -49.42
CA ALA A 296 -9.35 1.81 -50.09
C ALA A 296 -9.79 0.72 -51.06
#